data_AF-A0A8J6WVR7-F1
#
_entry.id   AF-A0A8J6WVR7-F1
#
_cell.length_a   1.000
_cell.length_b   1.000
_cell.length_c   1.000
_cell.angle_alpha   90.00
_cell.angle_beta   90.00
_cell.angle_gamma   90.00
#
_symmetry.space_group_name_H-M   'P 1'
#
loop_
_entity.id
_entity.type
_entity.pdbx_description
1 polymer ?
#
loop_
_entity_poly.entity_id
_entity_poly.type
_entity_poly.pdbx_seq_one_letter_code
_entity_poly.pdbx_strand_id
1 'polypeptide(L)'
;MAVLILNIRNEVGQALTSIEGIPFSIAIQQGNKLAIQQTVDLTYASATLVDVTPGQYIAIATHPRVEPIAAAFQFQVTSDEDLILILFVYLESERVLLNIETFVEP
;
A
#
# COMPACT_ATOMS: atom_id res chain seq x y z
N MET A 1 2.08 -13.39 -14.52
CA MET A 1 1.12 -13.26 -13.41
C MET A 1 1.41 -11.91 -12.77
N ALA A 2 0.42 -11.02 -12.72
CA ALA A 2 0.66 -9.66 -12.26
C ALA A 2 0.97 -9.68 -10.76
N VAL A 3 1.94 -8.88 -10.36
CA VAL A 3 2.38 -8.79 -8.98
C VAL A 3 2.16 -7.36 -8.50
N LEU A 4 1.46 -7.25 -7.38
CA LEU A 4 1.24 -5.98 -6.70
C LEU A 4 2.07 -5.94 -5.42
N ILE A 5 2.87 -4.90 -5.27
CA ILE A 5 3.68 -4.64 -4.08
C ILE A 5 3.26 -3.28 -3.51
N LEU A 6 2.80 -3.27 -2.28
CA LEU A 6 2.47 -2.06 -1.55
C LEU A 6 3.50 -1.83 -0.46
N ASN A 7 3.98 -0.60 -0.34
CA ASN A 7 4.98 -0.23 0.64
C ASN A 7 4.53 0.98 1.45
N ILE A 8 4.84 0.97 2.74
CA ILE A 8 4.75 2.15 3.60
C ILE A 8 6.17 2.68 3.82
N ARG A 9 6.36 3.97 3.54
CA ARG A 9 7.65 4.65 3.65
C ARG A 9 7.52 5.95 4.42
N ASN A 10 8.60 6.38 5.05
CA ASN A 10 8.72 7.75 5.52
C ASN A 10 9.29 8.67 4.42
N GLU A 11 9.39 9.97 4.70
CA GLU A 11 9.81 11.01 3.74
C GLU A 11 11.26 10.87 3.25
N VAL A 12 12.08 10.07 3.94
CA VAL A 12 13.46 9.76 3.52
C VAL A 12 13.59 8.39 2.82
N GLY A 13 12.45 7.74 2.53
CA GLY A 13 12.39 6.47 1.79
C GLY A 13 12.67 5.22 2.63
N GLN A 14 12.71 5.33 3.96
CA GLN A 14 12.88 4.18 4.85
C GLN A 14 11.55 3.47 5.10
N ALA A 15 11.62 2.17 5.38
CA ALA A 15 10.45 1.36 5.73
C ALA A 15 9.82 1.85 7.04
N LEU A 16 8.58 2.32 6.96
CA LEU A 16 7.82 2.77 8.13
C LEU A 16 6.83 1.66 8.52
N THR A 17 7.28 0.77 9.38
CA THR A 17 6.55 -0.47 9.73
C THR A 17 5.48 -0.22 10.80
N SER A 18 5.78 0.66 11.75
CA SER A 18 4.93 0.95 12.91
C SER A 18 5.14 2.35 13.46
N ILE A 19 4.12 2.89 14.14
CA ILE A 19 4.23 4.09 14.97
C ILE A 19 3.76 3.72 16.38
N GLU A 20 4.58 4.02 17.39
CA GLU A 20 4.31 3.67 18.80
C GLU A 20 4.04 2.16 19.02
N GLY A 21 4.70 1.29 18.23
CA GLY A 21 4.55 -0.16 18.32
C GLY A 21 3.27 -0.72 17.70
N ILE A 22 2.44 0.12 17.07
CA ILE A 22 1.28 -0.32 16.29
C ILE A 22 1.70 -0.41 14.82
N PRO A 23 1.56 -1.57 14.15
CA PRO A 23 1.97 -1.70 12.77
C PRO A 23 0.92 -1.17 11.79
N PHE A 24 1.38 -0.75 10.61
CA PHE A 24 0.49 -0.41 9.50
C PHE A 24 -0.24 -1.64 8.98
N SER A 25 -1.46 -1.44 8.51
CA SER A 25 -2.23 -2.45 7.78
C SER A 25 -2.47 -1.99 6.35
N ILE A 26 -2.44 -2.93 5.42
CA ILE A 26 -2.74 -2.69 4.01
C ILE A 26 -3.91 -3.59 3.60
N ALA A 27 -4.83 -3.03 2.82
CA ALA A 27 -5.94 -3.73 2.22
C ALA A 27 -6.03 -3.44 0.72
N ILE A 28 -6.44 -4.43 -0.07
CA ILE A 28 -6.83 -4.25 -1.47
C ILE A 28 -8.30 -4.56 -1.61
N GLN A 29 -9.01 -3.70 -2.32
CA GLN A 29 -10.41 -3.85 -2.63
C GLN A 29 -10.61 -3.86 -4.15
N GLN A 30 -11.49 -4.74 -4.64
CA GLN A 30 -11.95 -4.79 -6.02
C GLN A 30 -13.48 -4.64 -6.03
N GLY A 31 -13.98 -3.52 -6.55
CA GLY A 31 -15.40 -3.16 -6.42
C GLY A 31 -15.81 -3.04 -4.94
N ASN A 32 -16.80 -3.82 -4.49
CA ASN A 32 -17.25 -3.85 -3.09
C ASN A 32 -16.64 -5.00 -2.27
N LYS A 33 -15.70 -5.75 -2.85
CA LYS A 33 -15.11 -6.93 -2.21
C LYS A 33 -13.69 -6.63 -1.74
N LEU A 34 -13.44 -6.89 -0.47
CA LEU A 34 -12.08 -6.92 0.08
C LEU A 34 -11.35 -8.13 -0.51
N ALA A 35 -10.33 -7.88 -1.32
CA ALA A 35 -9.50 -8.92 -1.92
C ALA A 35 -8.46 -9.44 -0.91
N ILE A 36 -7.84 -8.53 -0.15
CA ILE A 36 -6.89 -8.85 0.91
C ILE A 36 -6.90 -7.77 1.99
N GLN A 37 -6.58 -8.16 3.22
CA GLN A 37 -6.19 -7.25 4.30
C GLN A 37 -5.14 -7.93 5.15
N GLN A 38 -4.01 -7.27 5.37
CA GLN A 38 -2.91 -7.80 6.17
C GLN A 38 -2.14 -6.68 6.86
N THR A 39 -1.47 -7.04 7.95
CA THR A 39 -0.41 -6.19 8.51
C THR A 39 0.79 -6.19 7.58
N VAL A 40 1.50 -5.07 7.51
CA VAL A 40 2.74 -4.99 6.73
C VAL A 40 3.82 -5.88 7.32
N ASP A 41 4.73 -6.35 6.46
CA ASP A 41 5.96 -7.00 6.92
C ASP A 41 6.75 -6.05 7.84
N LEU A 42 7.20 -6.56 8.99
CA LEU A 42 7.87 -5.73 10.00
C LEU A 42 9.34 -5.43 9.69
N THR A 43 9.88 -5.99 8.60
CA THR A 43 11.24 -5.69 8.11
C THR A 43 11.19 -4.69 6.96
N TYR A 44 10.27 -4.89 6.02
CA TYR A 44 10.21 -4.15 4.75
C TYR A 44 9.01 -3.20 4.64
N ALA A 45 8.13 -3.16 5.63
CA ALA A 45 6.88 -2.37 5.63
C ALA A 45 6.07 -2.58 4.34
N SER A 46 5.98 -3.83 3.88
CA SER A 46 5.37 -4.17 2.61
C SER A 46 4.25 -5.20 2.72
N ALA A 47 3.38 -5.20 1.72
CA ALA A 47 2.42 -6.27 1.44
C ALA A 47 2.53 -6.63 -0.04
N THR A 48 2.55 -7.93 -0.35
CA THR A 48 2.65 -8.44 -1.72
C THR A 48 1.44 -9.29 -2.04
N LEU A 49 0.82 -9.03 -3.17
CA LEU A 49 -0.23 -9.85 -3.74
C LEU A 49 0.23 -10.36 -5.11
N VAL A 50 0.16 -11.67 -5.28
CA VAL A 50 0.46 -12.34 -6.55
C VAL A 50 -0.84 -12.71 -7.25
N ASP A 51 -0.74 -13.00 -8.54
CA ASP A 51 -1.85 -13.52 -9.34
C ASP A 51 -3.03 -12.54 -9.42
N VAL A 52 -2.72 -11.25 -9.46
CA VAL A 52 -3.73 -10.19 -9.55
C VAL A 52 -4.32 -10.20 -10.96
N THR A 53 -5.63 -10.31 -11.05
CA THR A 53 -6.32 -10.30 -12.36
C THR A 53 -6.51 -8.87 -12.86
N PRO A 54 -6.53 -8.65 -14.18
CA PRO A 54 -6.83 -7.34 -14.77
C PRO A 54 -8.15 -6.77 -14.26
N GLY A 55 -8.16 -5.47 -13.94
CA GLY A 55 -9.32 -4.81 -13.37
C GLY A 55 -8.99 -3.54 -12.60
N GLN A 56 -10.03 -2.93 -12.02
CA GLN A 56 -9.95 -1.73 -11.19
C GLN A 56 -9.87 -2.09 -9.71
N TYR A 57 -8.92 -1.50 -9.01
CA TYR A 57 -8.63 -1.80 -7.61
C TYR A 57 -8.45 -0.53 -6.78
N ILE A 58 -8.60 -0.70 -5.47
CA ILE A 58 -8.30 0.32 -4.47
C ILE A 58 -7.30 -0.27 -3.49
N ALA A 59 -6.13 0.38 -3.39
CA ALA A 59 -5.16 0.14 -2.34
C ALA A 59 -5.46 1.02 -1.14
N ILE A 60 -5.46 0.47 0.06
CA ILE A 60 -5.79 1.18 1.30
C ILE A 60 -4.68 0.91 2.32
N ALA A 61 -3.99 1.95 2.78
CA ALA A 61 -3.11 1.89 3.94
C ALA A 61 -3.86 2.43 5.17
N THR A 62 -3.77 1.76 6.30
CA THR A 62 -4.50 2.12 7.53
C THR A 62 -3.57 2.10 8.74
N HIS A 63 -3.63 3.16 9.55
CA HIS A 63 -2.96 3.23 10.84
C HIS A 63 -3.69 4.19 11.80
N PRO A 64 -3.96 3.81 13.06
CA PRO A 64 -4.80 4.62 13.97
C PRO A 64 -4.14 5.91 14.49
N ARG A 65 -2.84 6.10 14.24
CA ARG A 65 -2.05 7.26 14.70
C ARG A 65 -1.56 8.17 13.58
N VAL A 66 -2.02 7.98 12.34
CA VAL A 66 -1.68 8.87 11.23
C VAL A 66 -2.93 9.57 10.70
N GLU A 67 -2.73 10.67 10.00
CA GLU A 67 -3.76 11.40 9.29
C GLU A 67 -3.52 11.32 7.77
N PRO A 68 -4.50 10.86 6.97
CA PRO A 68 -5.75 10.24 7.41
C PRO A 68 -5.51 8.85 8.02
N ILE A 69 -6.41 8.41 8.92
CA ILE A 69 -6.37 7.06 9.51
C ILE A 69 -6.37 5.97 8.43
N ALA A 70 -7.04 6.24 7.30
CA ALA A 70 -7.04 5.39 6.12
C ALA A 70 -6.74 6.23 4.86
N ALA A 71 -5.64 5.91 4.19
CA ALA A 71 -5.26 6.48 2.90
C ALA A 71 -5.65 5.51 1.78
N ALA A 72 -6.42 5.97 0.80
CA ALA A 72 -6.89 5.15 -0.31
C ALA A 72 -6.34 5.64 -1.65
N PHE A 73 -6.01 4.71 -2.55
CA PHE A 73 -5.50 4.99 -3.89
C PHE A 73 -6.13 4.05 -4.91
N GLN A 74 -6.69 4.60 -5.98
CA GLN A 74 -7.30 3.83 -7.05
C GLN A 74 -6.28 3.56 -8.15
N PHE A 75 -6.21 2.32 -8.62
CA PHE A 75 -5.30 1.91 -9.70
C PHE A 75 -5.93 0.83 -10.59
N GLN A 76 -5.38 0.70 -11.79
CA GLN A 76 -5.82 -0.28 -12.78
C GLN A 76 -4.71 -1.28 -13.06
N VAL A 77 -5.06 -2.56 -13.06
CA VAL A 77 -4.21 -3.64 -13.59
C VAL A 77 -4.66 -3.89 -15.03
N THR A 78 -3.73 -3.79 -15.97
CA THR A 78 -4.03 -3.85 -17.41
C THR A 78 -3.67 -5.17 -18.04
N SER A 79 -2.57 -5.78 -17.58
CA SER A 79 -2.04 -7.05 -18.08
C SER A 79 -1.89 -8.06 -16.95
N ASP A 80 -1.93 -9.34 -17.31
CA ASP A 80 -1.58 -10.45 -16.42
C ASP A 80 -0.06 -10.54 -16.15
N GLU A 81 0.75 -9.63 -16.68
CA GLU A 81 2.21 -9.59 -16.52
C GLU A 81 2.71 -8.34 -15.76
N ASP A 82 1.81 -7.39 -15.44
CA ASP A 82 2.18 -6.12 -14.81
C ASP A 82 2.82 -6.34 -13.43
N LEU A 83 3.96 -5.67 -13.20
CA LEU A 83 4.50 -5.40 -11.86
C LEU A 83 4.06 -4.00 -11.42
N ILE A 84 3.25 -3.94 -10.39
CA ILE A 84 2.70 -2.69 -9.85
C ILE A 84 3.27 -2.45 -8.47
N LEU A 85 3.90 -1.29 -8.29
CA LEU A 85 4.43 -0.84 -7.02
C LEU A 85 3.66 0.40 -6.57
N ILE A 86 3.08 0.36 -5.37
CA ILE A 86 2.40 1.50 -4.74
C ILE A 86 3.15 1.86 -3.46
N LEU A 87 3.53 3.12 -3.30
CA LEU A 87 4.18 3.62 -2.10
C LEU A 87 3.28 4.64 -1.41
N PHE A 88 2.90 4.37 -0.16
CA PHE A 88 2.33 5.37 0.71
C PHE A 88 3.45 6.01 1.51
N VAL A 89 3.71 7.30 1.26
CA VAL A 89 4.80 8.06 1.89
C VAL A 89 4.19 8.94 2.98
N TYR A 90 4.67 8.75 4.21
CA TYR A 90 4.24 9.52 5.38
C TYR A 90 5.37 10.44 5.85
N LEU A 91 5.01 11.63 6.35
CA LEU A 91 5.88 12.45 7.17
C LEU A 91 5.87 11.85 8.56
N GLU A 92 6.93 11.17 8.96
CA GLU A 92 6.92 10.37 10.19
C GLU A 92 6.75 11.24 11.45
N SER A 93 7.38 12.42 11.46
CA SER A 93 7.35 13.36 12.58
C SER A 93 5.95 13.94 12.84
N GLU A 94 5.23 14.29 11.78
CA GLU A 94 3.86 14.85 11.85
C GLU A 94 2.77 13.78 11.76
N ARG A 95 3.14 12.56 11.37
CA ARG A 95 2.24 11.40 11.18
C ARG A 95 1.18 11.68 10.12
N VAL A 96 1.55 12.36 9.04
CA VAL A 96 0.63 12.74 7.96
C VAL A 96 1.04 12.06 6.67
N LEU A 97 0.07 11.57 5.89
CA LEU A 97 0.33 11.10 4.53
C LEU A 97 0.80 12.28 3.67
N LEU A 98 2.02 12.19 3.13
CA LEU A 98 2.57 13.19 2.23
C LEU A 98 2.15 12.97 0.79
N ASN A 99 2.32 11.75 0.31
CA ASN A 99 2.06 11.41 -1.08
C ASN A 99 1.78 9.91 -1.26
N ILE A 100 1.18 9.57 -2.39
CA ILE A 100 1.07 8.20 -2.87
C ILE A 100 1.73 8.15 -4.24
N GLU A 101 2.73 7.29 -4.37
CA GLU A 101 3.47 7.10 -5.62
C GLU A 101 3.10 5.75 -6.23
N THR A 102 3.14 5.67 -7.55
CA THR A 102 2.83 4.43 -8.27
C THR A 102 3.78 4.25 -9.43
N PHE A 103 4.29 3.03 -9.57
CA PHE A 103 5.12 2.60 -10.67
C PHE A 103 4.54 1.32 -11.26
N VAL A 104 4.47 1.26 -12.59
CA VAL A 104 3.96 0.12 -13.34
C VAL A 104 5.03 -0.27 -14.35
N GLU A 105 5.49 -1.52 -14.28
CA GLU A 105 6.37 -2.14 -15.24
C GLU A 105 5.60 -3.26 -15.96
N PRO A 106 5.40 -3.16 -17.27
CA PRO A 106 4.67 -4.15 -18.06
C PRO A 106 5.48 -5.41 -18.37
#